data_AF-A0A920RZJ8-F1
#
_entry.id   AF-A0A920RZJ8-F1
#
_cell.length_a   1.000
_cell.length_b   1.000
_cell.length_c   1.000
_cell.angle_alpha   90.00
_cell.angle_beta   90.00
_cell.angle_gamma   90.00
#
_symmetry.space_group_name_H-M   'P 1'
#
loop_
_entity.id
_entity.type
_entity.pdbx_description
1 polymer ?
#
loop_
_entity_poly.entity_id
_entity_poly.type
_entity_poly.pdbx_seq_one_letter_code
_entity_poly.pdbx_strand_id
1 'polypeptide(L)'
;MGLSENKDFASQMDQSTWPKMKKELTKCFSKQPLDHWQDLFEGSDACVEPVFTPEESKHHPPINERDIWVEVDDPNFKLVQRLDLIIQSRRLKKVLDAVNILKKY
;
A
#
# COMPACT_ATOMS: atom_id res chain seq x y z
N MET A 1 -9.35 20.16 -4.68
CA MET A 1 -9.38 19.48 -6.00
C MET A 1 -10.22 20.16 -7.08
N GLY A 2 -11.33 20.85 -6.75
CA GLY A 2 -12.09 21.64 -7.74
C GLY A 2 -12.90 20.81 -8.75
N LEU A 3 -13.36 19.61 -8.35
CA LEU A 3 -14.13 18.69 -9.20
C LEU A 3 -15.62 18.62 -8.83
N SER A 4 -16.10 19.37 -7.84
CA SER A 4 -17.48 19.29 -7.31
C SER A 4 -18.55 19.53 -8.38
N GLU A 5 -18.30 20.45 -9.31
CA GLU A 5 -19.26 20.82 -10.37
C GLU A 5 -19.21 19.91 -11.60
N ASN A 6 -18.27 18.96 -11.64
CA ASN A 6 -18.12 18.10 -12.79
C ASN A 6 -19.18 16.98 -12.76
N LYS A 7 -20.17 17.12 -13.64
CA LYS A 7 -21.30 16.19 -13.78
C LYS A 7 -20.88 14.75 -14.09
N ASP A 8 -19.69 14.55 -14.66
CA ASP A 8 -19.18 13.19 -14.90
C ASP A 8 -19.06 12.43 -13.57
N PHE A 9 -18.78 13.09 -12.43
CA PHE A 9 -18.67 12.44 -11.12
C PHE A 9 -20.01 12.22 -10.40
N ALA A 10 -21.13 12.70 -10.94
CA ALA A 10 -22.45 12.58 -10.30
C ALA A 10 -23.00 11.14 -10.31
N SER A 11 -22.54 10.30 -11.24
CA SER A 11 -23.07 8.94 -11.47
C SER A 11 -21.97 7.89 -11.31
N GLN A 12 -21.41 7.76 -10.10
CA GLN A 12 -20.28 6.83 -9.83
C GLN A 12 -20.56 5.37 -10.21
N MET A 13 -21.82 4.93 -10.16
CA MET A 13 -22.22 3.54 -10.46
C MET A 13 -22.36 3.25 -11.96
N ASP A 14 -22.34 4.30 -12.80
CA ASP A 14 -22.35 4.13 -14.26
C ASP A 14 -20.91 3.92 -14.76
N GLN A 15 -20.52 2.67 -14.93
CA GLN A 15 -19.17 2.30 -15.36
C GLN A 15 -18.79 2.87 -16.74
N SER A 16 -19.77 3.21 -17.59
CA SER A 16 -19.51 3.80 -18.91
C SER A 16 -18.84 5.19 -18.81
N THR A 17 -19.00 5.86 -17.66
CA THR A 17 -18.43 7.19 -17.39
C THR A 17 -17.00 7.12 -16.82
N TRP A 18 -16.58 5.98 -16.27
CA TRP A 18 -15.27 5.82 -15.62
C TRP A 18 -14.07 6.21 -16.50
N PRO A 19 -14.02 5.90 -17.82
CA PRO A 19 -12.93 6.37 -18.67
C PRO A 19 -12.78 7.91 -18.68
N LYS A 20 -13.91 8.64 -18.65
CA LYS A 20 -13.89 10.12 -18.60
C LYS A 20 -13.48 10.63 -17.23
N MET A 21 -14.05 10.09 -16.15
CA MET A 21 -13.66 10.42 -14.78
C MET A 21 -12.15 10.22 -14.56
N LYS A 22 -11.59 9.09 -15.02
CA LYS A 22 -10.15 8.80 -14.96
C LYS A 22 -9.33 9.88 -15.66
N LYS A 23 -9.73 10.31 -16.86
CA LYS A 23 -9.04 11.36 -17.61
C LYS A 23 -9.04 12.69 -16.84
N GLU A 24 -10.15 13.06 -16.22
CA GLU A 24 -10.25 14.27 -15.41
C GLU A 24 -9.42 14.20 -14.12
N LEU A 25 -9.41 13.05 -13.43
CA LEU A 25 -8.54 12.81 -12.28
C LEU A 25 -7.06 12.87 -12.68
N THR A 26 -6.66 12.23 -13.77
CA THR A 26 -5.27 12.30 -14.29
C THR A 26 -4.85 13.75 -14.54
N LYS A 27 -5.70 14.54 -15.20
CA LYS A 27 -5.44 15.96 -15.45
C LYS A 27 -5.40 16.78 -14.16
N CYS A 28 -6.16 16.39 -13.13
CA CYS A 28 -6.14 17.05 -11.83
C CYS A 28 -4.80 16.78 -11.12
N PHE A 29 -4.47 15.50 -10.93
CA PHE A 29 -3.27 15.07 -10.20
C PHE A 29 -1.97 15.50 -10.87
N SER A 30 -1.94 15.63 -12.20
CA SER A 30 -0.74 16.10 -12.92
C SER A 30 -0.37 17.58 -12.66
N LYS A 31 -1.21 18.36 -11.97
CA LYS A 31 -0.99 19.81 -11.77
C LYS A 31 -0.10 20.14 -10.58
N GLN A 32 0.10 19.20 -9.67
CA GLN A 32 0.86 19.39 -8.44
C GLN A 32 1.70 18.14 -8.17
N PRO A 33 2.86 18.27 -7.50
CA PRO A 33 3.69 17.14 -7.13
C PRO A 33 2.97 16.22 -6.13
N LEU A 34 3.50 15.01 -5.94
CA LEU A 34 2.96 14.01 -5.02
C LEU A 34 2.80 14.55 -3.59
N ASP A 35 3.85 15.20 -3.06
CA ASP A 35 3.87 15.75 -1.69
C ASP A 35 2.70 16.71 -1.44
N HIS A 36 2.36 17.56 -2.40
CA HIS A 36 1.19 18.45 -2.30
C HIS A 36 -0.11 17.67 -2.09
N TRP A 37 -0.28 16.56 -2.80
CA TRP A 37 -1.48 15.72 -2.68
C TRP A 37 -1.47 14.96 -1.36
N GLN A 38 -0.32 14.48 -0.90
CA GLN A 38 -0.19 13.83 0.41
C GLN A 38 -0.61 14.79 1.52
N ASP A 39 -0.07 16.01 1.53
CA ASP A 39 -0.43 17.06 2.49
C ASP A 39 -1.92 17.42 2.41
N LEU A 40 -2.49 17.48 1.19
CA LEU A 40 -3.90 17.85 0.99
C LEU A 40 -4.87 16.78 1.52
N PHE A 41 -4.52 15.49 1.40
CA PHE A 41 -5.39 14.39 1.85
C PHE A 41 -5.14 13.95 3.28
N GLU A 42 -4.03 14.37 3.89
CA GLU A 42 -3.73 14.05 5.28
C GLU A 42 -4.85 14.54 6.22
N GLY A 43 -5.35 13.64 7.07
CA GLY A 43 -6.46 13.91 7.99
C GLY A 43 -7.84 14.07 7.33
N SER A 44 -7.95 13.86 6.02
CA SER A 44 -9.25 13.83 5.33
C SER A 44 -9.95 12.47 5.50
N ASP A 45 -11.25 12.41 5.22
CA ASP A 45 -12.03 11.16 5.19
C ASP A 45 -11.80 10.33 3.91
N ALA A 46 -10.85 10.73 3.07
CA ALA A 46 -10.51 10.01 1.84
C ALA A 46 -9.33 9.06 2.08
N CYS A 47 -9.51 7.78 1.75
CA CYS A 47 -8.41 6.81 1.72
C CYS A 47 -7.56 7.03 0.45
N VAL A 48 -6.43 7.72 0.58
CA VAL A 48 -5.48 7.97 -0.50
C VAL A 48 -4.08 7.58 -0.03
N GLU A 49 -3.35 6.87 -0.89
CA GLU A 49 -1.97 6.42 -0.64
C GLU A 49 -1.18 6.51 -1.96
N PRO A 50 0.10 6.90 -1.95
CA PRO A 50 0.97 6.75 -3.11
C PRO A 50 1.14 5.28 -3.52
N VAL A 51 1.51 5.08 -4.78
CA VAL A 51 1.91 3.75 -5.26
C VAL A 51 3.40 3.57 -5.01
N PHE A 52 3.73 2.84 -3.94
CA PHE A 52 5.11 2.55 -3.57
C PHE A 52 5.69 1.39 -4.39
N THR A 53 6.98 1.48 -4.69
CA THR A 53 7.80 0.32 -5.05
C THR A 53 7.89 -0.66 -3.87
N PRO A 54 8.27 -1.93 -4.10
CA PRO A 54 8.52 -2.88 -3.01
C PRO A 54 9.45 -2.33 -1.93
N GLU A 55 10.58 -1.72 -2.31
CA GLU A 55 11.57 -1.18 -1.38
C GLU A 55 11.04 0.02 -0.57
N GLU A 56 10.29 0.93 -1.20
CA GLU A 56 9.64 2.03 -0.48
C GLU A 56 8.57 1.52 0.48
N SER A 57 7.78 0.53 0.04
CA SER A 57 6.70 -0.02 0.85
C SER A 57 7.20 -0.67 2.14
N LYS A 58 8.42 -1.24 2.14
CA LYS A 58 9.05 -1.82 3.33
C LYS A 58 9.20 -0.83 4.47
N HIS A 59 9.46 0.42 4.12
CA HIS A 59 9.70 1.49 5.08
C HIS A 59 8.43 2.27 5.41
N HIS A 60 7.30 1.99 4.73
CA HIS A 60 6.04 2.68 4.97
C HIS A 60 5.45 2.28 6.35
N PRO A 61 5.06 3.23 7.23
CA PRO A 61 4.70 2.94 8.62
C PRO A 61 3.72 1.78 8.84
N PRO A 62 2.54 1.72 8.19
CA PRO A 62 1.58 0.63 8.38
C PRO A 62 2.05 -0.74 7.86
N ILE A 63 3.10 -0.79 7.03
CA ILE A 63 3.72 -2.02 6.55
C ILE A 63 4.84 -2.45 7.49
N ASN A 64 5.71 -1.52 7.87
CA ASN A 64 6.84 -1.74 8.76
C ASN A 64 6.38 -2.15 10.18
N GLU A 65 5.36 -1.49 10.73
CA GLU A 65 4.80 -1.80 12.06
C GLU A 65 4.22 -3.22 12.18
N ARG A 66 3.89 -3.84 11.04
CA ARG A 66 3.25 -5.16 10.97
C ARG A 66 4.25 -6.28 10.66
N ASP A 67 5.54 -5.97 10.57
CA ASP A 67 6.61 -6.91 10.23
C ASP A 67 6.35 -7.70 8.93
N ILE A 68 5.66 -7.08 7.95
CA ILE A 68 5.17 -7.79 6.75
C ILE A 68 6.31 -8.29 5.85
N TRP A 69 7.41 -7.54 5.80
CA TRP A 69 8.59 -7.89 5.03
C TRP A 69 9.54 -8.73 5.86
N VAL A 70 9.75 -9.97 5.44
CA VAL A 70 10.70 -10.89 6.10
C VAL A 70 11.85 -11.23 5.17
N GLU A 71 13.06 -11.26 5.74
CA GLU A 71 14.25 -11.77 5.07
C GLU A 71 14.36 -13.27 5.31
N VAL A 72 14.45 -14.03 4.22
CA VAL A 72 14.57 -15.50 4.27
C VAL A 72 15.89 -15.91 3.66
N ASP A 73 16.68 -16.68 4.42
CA ASP A 73 17.86 -17.36 3.90
C ASP A 73 17.42 -18.61 3.13
N ASP A 74 17.55 -18.58 1.80
CA ASP A 74 17.20 -19.69 0.90
C ASP A 74 18.48 -20.23 0.23
N PRO A 75 18.74 -21.55 0.31
CA PRO A 75 19.96 -22.14 -0.23
C PRO A 75 20.05 -22.11 -1.77
N ASN A 76 18.93 -21.87 -2.46
CA ASN A 76 18.86 -21.73 -3.93
C ASN A 76 18.74 -20.27 -4.38
N PHE A 77 18.31 -19.37 -3.49
CA PHE A 77 18.18 -17.94 -3.75
C PHE A 77 18.74 -17.13 -2.59
N LYS A 78 19.86 -16.42 -2.80
CA LYS A 78 20.41 -15.51 -1.77
C LYS A 78 19.32 -14.57 -1.25
N LEU A 79 19.17 -14.52 0.08
CA LEU A 79 18.32 -13.64 0.88
C LEU A 79 17.13 -13.03 0.11
N VAL A 80 15.99 -13.71 0.15
CA VAL A 80 14.78 -13.24 -0.53
C VAL A 80 13.83 -12.56 0.45
N GLN A 81 13.23 -11.46 0.00
CA GLN A 81 12.20 -10.74 0.74
C GLN A 81 10.82 -11.31 0.37
N ARG A 82 10.01 -11.66 1.37
CA ARG A 82 8.64 -12.17 1.15
C ARG A 82 7.62 -11.35 1.93
N LEU A 83 6.43 -11.17 1.34
CA LEU A 83 5.24 -10.69 2.04
C LEU A 83 4.68 -11.83 2.90
N ASP A 84 4.60 -11.64 4.20
CA ASP A 84 4.02 -12.63 5.10
C ASP A 84 2.48 -12.58 5.16
N LEU A 85 1.90 -13.45 5.99
CA LEU A 85 0.45 -13.49 6.16
C LEU A 85 -0.02 -12.24 6.88
N ILE A 86 -0.80 -11.41 6.18
CA ILE A 86 -1.47 -10.19 6.70
C ILE A 86 -2.25 -10.49 8.00
N ILE A 87 -2.70 -11.73 8.18
CA ILE A 87 -3.27 -12.21 9.45
C ILE A 87 -2.16 -12.82 10.32
N GLN A 88 -1.49 -11.96 11.08
CA GLN A 88 -0.54 -12.36 12.12
C GLN A 88 -1.29 -13.00 13.29
N SER A 89 -1.47 -14.33 13.27
CA SER A 89 -2.04 -15.02 14.43
C SER A 89 -0.99 -15.16 15.53
N ARG A 90 -1.37 -14.88 16.79
CA ARG A 90 -0.51 -15.12 17.97
C ARG A 90 0.01 -16.57 18.04
N ARG A 91 -0.71 -17.52 17.43
CA ARG A 91 -0.33 -18.93 17.35
C ARG A 91 0.79 -19.17 16.33
N LEU A 92 0.79 -18.45 15.20
CA LEU A 92 1.85 -18.51 14.20
C LEU A 92 3.15 -17.89 14.72
N LYS A 93 3.08 -16.76 15.43
CA LYS A 93 4.28 -16.12 16.03
C LYS A 93 5.04 -17.06 16.96
N LYS A 94 4.33 -17.76 17.87
CA LYS A 94 4.92 -18.76 18.77
C LYS A 94 5.59 -19.93 18.04
N VAL A 95 4.99 -20.38 16.93
CA VAL A 95 5.56 -21.47 16.12
C VAL A 95 6.80 -20.99 15.39
N LEU A 96 6.79 -19.77 14.85
CA LEU A 96 7.95 -19.17 14.19
C LEU A 96 9.10 -18.96 15.18
N ASP A 97 8.82 -18.46 16.38
CA ASP A 97 9.80 -18.31 17.46
C ASP A 97 10.41 -19.67 17.83
N ALA A 98 9.60 -20.72 17.97
CA ALA A 98 10.06 -22.07 18.25
C ALA A 98 10.94 -22.65 17.12
N VAL A 99 10.56 -22.45 15.85
CA VAL A 99 11.36 -22.90 14.70
C VAL A 99 12.69 -22.13 14.62
N ASN A 100 12.70 -20.83 14.89
CA ASN A 100 13.92 -20.02 14.89
C ASN A 100 14.87 -20.39 16.04
N ILE A 101 14.34 -20.77 17.21
CA ILE A 101 15.14 -21.33 18.31
C ILE A 101 15.81 -22.64 17.88
N LEU A 102 15.08 -23.52 17.21
CA LEU A 102 15.62 -24.81 16.75
C LEU A 102 16.68 -24.68 15.67
N LYS A 103 16.62 -23.64 14.82
CA LYS A 103 17.65 -23.34 13.80
C LYS A 103 18.95 -22.75 14.37
N LYS A 104 18.98 -22.35 15.64
CA LYS A 104 20.19 -21.88 16.33
C LYS A 104 21.05 -23.00 16.93
N TYR A 105 20.57 -24.25 16.87
CA TYR A 105 21.29 -25.47 17.27
C TYR A 105 21.52 -26.35 16.04
#